data_AF-A0A7Y2CHA5-F1
#
_entry.id   AF-A0A7Y2CHA5-F1
#
_cell.length_a   1.000
_cell.length_b   1.000
_cell.length_c   1.000
_cell.angle_alpha   90.00
_cell.angle_beta   90.00
_cell.angle_gamma   90.00
#
_symmetry.space_group_name_H-M   'P 1'
#
loop_
_entity.id
_entity.type
_entity.pdbx_description
1 polymer ?
#
loop_
_entity_poly.entity_id
_entity_poly.type
_entity_poly.pdbx_seq_one_letter_code
_entity_poly.pdbx_strand_id
1 'polypeptide(L)' 'PEETTAALFAHCGRDRPDDWAAFYESDNPVATASLAQVRAPLNTKAVGSWRRYEKFLAPIYDQHFN' A
#
# COMPACT_ATOMS: atom_id res chain seq x y z
N PRO A 1 9.01 -6.93 -3.17
CA PRO A 1 9.02 -5.52 -2.67
C PRO A 1 10.43 -4.98 -2.43
N GLU A 2 11.36 -5.87 -2.11
CA GLU A 2 12.77 -5.67 -1.81
C GLU A 2 13.51 -4.86 -2.88
N GLU A 3 13.37 -5.24 -4.16
CA GLU A 3 14.03 -4.57 -5.29
C GLU A 3 13.55 -3.13 -5.43
N THR A 4 12.23 -2.92 -5.46
CA THR A 4 11.64 -1.58 -5.53
C THR A 4 12.05 -0.72 -4.34
N THR A 5 12.02 -1.26 -3.12
CA THR A 5 12.47 -0.54 -1.93
C THR A 5 13.95 -0.18 -2.02
N ALA A 6 14.82 -1.10 -2.45
CA ALA A 6 16.25 -0.83 -2.61
C ALA A 6 16.49 0.29 -3.64
N ALA A 7 15.79 0.26 -4.77
CA ALA A 7 15.86 1.30 -5.78
C ALA A 7 15.40 2.68 -5.24
N LEU A 8 14.33 2.72 -4.42
CA LEU A 8 13.86 3.95 -3.79
C LEU A 8 14.90 4.55 -2.84
N PHE A 9 15.52 3.74 -1.98
CA PHE A 9 16.58 4.20 -1.07
C PHE A 9 17.82 4.69 -1.82
N ALA A 10 18.26 3.93 -2.84
CA ALA A 10 19.38 4.32 -3.70
C ALA A 10 19.12 5.64 -4.44
N HIS A 11 17.90 5.84 -4.98
CA HIS A 11 17.51 7.09 -5.62
C HIS A 11 17.55 8.28 -4.65
N CYS A 12 17.14 8.07 -3.40
CA CYS A 12 17.20 9.07 -2.34
C CYS A 12 18.62 9.29 -1.78
N GLY A 13 19.64 8.55 -2.26
CA GLY A 13 21.02 8.63 -1.76
C GLY A 13 21.15 8.20 -0.29
N ARG A 14 20.32 7.24 0.16
CA ARG A 14 20.31 6.75 1.55
C ARG A 14 20.49 5.24 1.59
N ASP A 15 21.15 4.78 2.64
CA ASP A 15 21.18 3.36 2.98
C ASP A 15 19.80 2.91 3.47
N ARG A 16 19.42 1.68 3.09
CA ARG A 16 18.18 1.05 3.55
C ARG A 16 18.42 0.44 4.94
N PRO A 17 17.59 0.74 5.95
CA PRO A 17 17.64 0.06 7.25
C PRO A 17 17.38 -1.44 7.12
N ASP A 18 17.97 -2.27 7.99
CA ASP A 18 17.76 -3.73 7.97
C ASP A 18 16.31 -4.12 8.32
N ASP A 19 15.67 -3.33 9.18
CA ASP A 19 14.32 -3.52 9.72
C ASP A 19 13.22 -2.83 8.89
N TRP A 20 13.53 -2.34 7.68
CA TRP A 20 12.59 -1.59 6.84
C TRP A 20 11.25 -2.31 6.61
N ALA A 21 11.24 -3.65 6.63
CA ALA A 21 10.06 -4.47 6.45
C ALA A 21 9.18 -4.58 7.71
N ALA A 22 9.71 -4.23 8.88
CA ALA A 22 9.04 -4.23 10.18
C ALA A 22 8.41 -2.86 10.54
N PHE A 23 8.14 -2.00 9.55
CA PHE A 23 7.59 -0.65 9.74
C PHE A 23 6.32 -0.59 10.61
N TYR A 24 5.52 -1.66 10.63
CA TYR A 24 4.27 -1.76 11.38
C TYR A 24 4.48 -1.81 12.90
N GLU A 25 5.71 -2.09 13.35
CA GLU A 25 6.11 -2.15 14.77
C GLU A 25 6.44 -0.76 15.36
N SER A 26 6.53 0.29 14.53
CA SER A 26 6.86 1.65 14.99
C SER A 26 5.85 2.22 16.00
N ASP A 27 6.28 2.79 17.12
CA ASP A 27 5.37 3.41 18.11
C ASP A 27 4.79 4.77 17.70
N ASN A 28 5.07 5.24 16.49
CA ASN A 28 4.60 6.54 16.03
C ASN A 28 3.07 6.60 15.89
N PRO A 29 2.42 7.69 16.35
CA PRO A 29 0.97 7.83 16.23
C PRO A 29 0.54 7.95 14.76
N VAL A 30 -0.56 7.27 14.39
CA VAL A 30 -1.16 7.33 13.05
C VAL A 30 -2.61 7.81 13.19
N ALA A 31 -2.87 9.06 12.83
CA ALA A 31 -4.18 9.71 12.96
C ALA A 31 -4.96 9.77 11.63
N THR A 32 -4.80 8.75 10.77
CA THR A 32 -5.47 8.66 9.47
C THR A 32 -6.40 7.46 9.41
N ALA A 33 -7.36 7.48 8.48
CA ALA A 33 -8.28 6.37 8.25
C ALA A 33 -7.57 5.04 7.89
N SER A 34 -6.28 5.09 7.52
CA SER A 34 -5.45 3.93 7.20
C SER A 34 -4.74 3.30 8.39
N LEU A 35 -5.05 3.69 9.64
CA LEU A 35 -4.41 3.17 10.87
C LEU A 35 -4.26 1.64 10.86
N ALA A 36 -5.38 0.91 10.70
CA ALA A 36 -5.37 -0.55 10.71
C ALA A 36 -4.57 -1.16 9.55
N GLN A 37 -4.43 -0.44 8.43
CA GLN A 37 -3.66 -0.89 7.27
C GLN A 37 -2.16 -0.71 7.49
N VAL A 38 -1.74 0.42 8.06
CA VAL A 38 -0.34 0.73 8.37
C VAL A 38 0.20 -0.14 9.52
N ARG A 39 -0.68 -0.57 10.43
CA ARG A 39 -0.35 -1.45 11.56
C ARG A 39 -0.32 -2.95 11.23
N ALA A 40 -0.25 -3.30 9.95
CA ALA A 40 -0.13 -4.68 9.50
C ALA A 40 1.15 -4.87 8.66
N PRO A 41 1.75 -6.07 8.66
CA PRO A 41 2.84 -6.40 7.75
C PRO A 41 2.45 -6.17 6.28
N LEU A 42 3.43 -5.87 5.44
CA LEU A 42 3.22 -5.70 4.00
C LEU A 42 2.54 -6.95 3.42
N ASN A 43 1.43 -6.75 2.73
CA ASN A 43 0.64 -7.86 2.18
C ASN A 43 -0.13 -7.45 0.94
N THR A 44 -0.63 -8.43 0.20
CA THR A 44 -1.36 -8.24 -1.07
C THR A 44 -2.89 -8.31 -0.90
N LYS A 45 -3.43 -8.35 0.33
CA LYS A 45 -4.87 -8.58 0.58
C LYS A 45 -5.78 -7.54 -0.06
N ALA A 46 -5.30 -6.31 -0.19
CA ALA A 46 -6.05 -5.21 -0.79
C ALA A 46 -6.03 -5.23 -2.33
N VAL A 47 -5.07 -5.94 -2.94
CA VAL A 47 -4.93 -6.00 -4.40
C VAL A 47 -6.17 -6.68 -4.99
N GLY A 48 -6.86 -5.97 -5.89
CA GLY A 48 -8.08 -6.47 -6.53
C GLY A 48 -9.31 -6.52 -5.61
N SER A 49 -9.25 -6.01 -4.38
CA SER A 49 -10.39 -6.00 -3.46
C SER A 49 -11.63 -5.26 -4.01
N TRP A 50 -11.41 -4.28 -4.89
CA TRP A 50 -12.45 -3.55 -5.60
C TRP A 50 -13.32 -4.44 -6.49
N ARG A 51 -12.79 -5.57 -7.00
CA ARG A 51 -13.51 -6.46 -7.93
C ARG A 51 -14.79 -7.06 -7.35
N ARG A 52 -14.87 -7.17 -6.02
CA ARG A 52 -16.11 -7.56 -5.32
C ARG A 52 -17.28 -6.61 -5.62
N TYR A 53 -16.95 -5.37 -5.97
CA TYR A 53 -17.90 -4.32 -6.29
C TYR A 53 -17.96 -4.01 -7.79
N GLU A 54 -17.27 -4.77 -8.64
CA GLU A 54 -17.18 -4.54 -10.09
C GLU A 54 -18.55 -4.36 -10.73
N LYS A 55 -19.52 -5.25 -10.44
CA LYS A 55 -20.89 -5.14 -10.96
C LYS A 55 -21.63 -3.86 -10.56
N PHE A 56 -21.26 -3.26 -9.43
CA PHE A 56 -21.87 -2.02 -8.94
C PHE A 56 -21.13 -0.79 -9.48
N LEU A 57 -19.86 -0.93 -9.84
CA LEU A 57 -19.04 0.12 -10.44
C LEU A 57 -19.20 0.20 -11.96
N ALA A 58 -19.59 -0.90 -12.61
CA ALA A 58 -19.77 -1.00 -14.06
C ALA A 58 -20.61 0.12 -14.67
N PRO A 59 -21.77 0.54 -14.12
CA PRO A 59 -22.57 1.61 -14.73
C PRO A 59 -21.82 2.95 -14.84
N ILE A 60 -21.05 3.32 -13.81
CA ILE A 60 -20.25 4.56 -13.82
C ILE A 60 -19.05 4.40 -14.76
N TYR A 61 -18.44 3.22 -14.79
CA TYR A 61 -17.34 2.93 -15.70
C TYR A 61 -17.77 3.06 -17.16
N ASP A 62 -18.83 2.36 -17.56
CA ASP A 62 -19.34 2.33 -18.93
C ASP A 62 -19.83 3.69 -19.41
N GLN A 63 -20.35 4.54 -18.51
CA GLN A 63 -20.84 5.87 -18.86
C GLN A 63 -19.73 6.90 -19.11
N HIS A 64 -18.57 6.76 -18.45
CA HIS A 64 -17.57 7.82 -18.37
C HIS A 64 -16.16 7.44 -18.84
N PHE A 65 -15.85 6.15 -18.93
CA PHE A 65 -14.49 5.66 -19.15
C PHE A 65 -14.38 4.61 -20.26
N ASN A 66 -15.49 4.31 -20.95
CA ASN A 66 -15.54 3.44 -22.12
C ASN A 66 -15.71 4.25 -23.41
#